data_AF-A0A2M7K4Y8-F1
#
_entry.id   AF-A0A2M7K4Y8-F1
#
_cell.length_a   1.000
_cell.length_b   1.000
_cell.length_c   1.000
_cell.angle_alpha   90.00
_cell.angle_beta   90.00
_cell.angle_gamma   90.00
#
_symmetry.space_group_name_H-M   'P 1'
#
loop_
_entity.id
_entity.type
_entity.pdbx_description
1 polymer ?
#
loop_
_entity_poly.entity_id
_entity_poly.type
_entity_poly.pdbx_seq_one_letter_code
_entity_poly.pdbx_strand_id
1 'polypeptide(L)'
;NIKLLLIIILSITIASCKKTKDEVPAQQQIVTYDTSGLTGRLTVYTKYIDASYNVNNATNTNVYLYASWDDINTDLLGTTYDLAIYRLNTGTGNSAYFGYINYGNYYVLAFNNNINGTAYIKTSIVQVRPQQNEQLTITMVQK
;
A
#
# COMPACT_ATOMS: atom_id res chain seq x y z
N ASN A 1 44.27 -20.06 49.78
CA ASN A 1 43.49 -19.05 49.02
C ASN A 1 43.55 -19.17 47.49
N ILE A 2 44.51 -19.88 46.89
CA ILE A 2 44.54 -20.14 45.43
C ILE A 2 43.35 -21.00 44.92
N LYS A 3 42.89 -21.97 45.72
CA LYS A 3 41.74 -22.83 45.37
C LYS A 3 40.43 -22.05 45.20
N LEU A 4 40.21 -20.99 45.98
CA LEU A 4 39.01 -20.15 45.89
C LEU A 4 39.03 -19.28 44.62
N LEU A 5 40.21 -18.76 44.24
CA LEU A 5 40.40 -17.97 43.03
C LEU A 5 40.11 -18.80 41.76
N LEU A 6 40.53 -20.06 41.73
CA LEU A 6 40.26 -20.99 40.63
C LEU A 6 38.77 -21.30 40.47
N ILE A 7 38.04 -21.44 41.57
CA ILE A 7 36.58 -21.67 41.54
C ILE A 7 35.85 -20.43 41.02
N ILE A 8 36.30 -19.22 41.39
CA ILE A 8 35.72 -17.96 40.92
C ILE A 8 35.98 -17.78 39.42
N ILE A 9 37.21 -18.02 38.93
CA ILE A 9 37.53 -17.92 37.49
C ILE A 9 36.72 -18.94 36.67
N LEU A 10 36.54 -20.16 37.18
CA LEU A 10 35.75 -21.19 36.51
C LEU A 10 34.25 -20.85 36.46
N SER A 11 33.72 -20.13 37.46
CA SER A 11 32.31 -19.74 37.49
C SER A 11 32.00 -18.53 36.60
N ILE A 12 32.99 -17.65 36.33
CA ILE A 12 32.81 -16.49 35.45
C ILE A 12 32.80 -16.91 33.96
N THR A 13 33.51 -17.98 33.58
CA THR A 13 33.57 -18.43 32.17
C THR A 13 32.30 -19.14 31.68
N ILE A 14 31.51 -19.73 32.58
CA ILE A 14 30.23 -20.39 32.23
C ILE A 14 29.07 -19.39 32.12
N ALA A 15 29.18 -18.20 32.70
CA ALA A 15 28.12 -17.19 32.68
C ALA A 15 28.13 -16.29 31.42
N SER A 16 29.20 -16.30 30.62
CA SER A 16 29.42 -15.30 29.56
C SER A 16 28.85 -15.67 28.17
N CYS A 17 28.02 -16.70 28.04
CA CYS A 17 27.51 -17.10 26.73
C CYS A 17 26.02 -17.43 26.73
N LYS A 18 25.20 -16.43 27.07
CA LYS A 18 23.82 -16.40 26.59
C LYS A 18 23.79 -15.53 25.35
N LYS A 19 24.05 -16.14 24.17
CA LYS A 19 23.58 -15.55 22.92
C LYS A 19 22.06 -15.48 23.04
N THR A 20 21.54 -14.27 23.21
CA THR A 20 20.17 -13.96 22.79
C THR A 20 20.07 -14.46 21.36
N LYS A 21 19.32 -15.55 21.17
CA LYS A 21 18.97 -15.99 19.83
C LYS A 21 18.08 -14.89 19.30
N ASP A 22 18.59 -14.10 18.36
CA ASP A 22 17.73 -13.25 17.55
C ASP A 22 16.60 -14.14 17.03
N GLU A 23 15.36 -13.74 17.26
CA GLU A 23 14.22 -14.49 16.76
C GLU A 23 14.35 -14.55 15.23
N VAL A 24 14.57 -15.75 14.71
CA VAL A 24 14.54 -15.96 13.26
C VAL A 24 13.10 -15.67 12.83
N PRO A 25 12.86 -14.70 11.92
CA PRO A 25 11.52 -14.42 11.44
C PRO A 25 10.90 -15.71 10.91
N ALA A 26 9.61 -15.92 11.18
CA ALA A 26 8.89 -17.07 10.63
C ALA A 26 9.15 -17.13 9.11
N GLN A 27 9.57 -18.30 8.61
CA GLN A 27 9.83 -18.47 7.18
C GLN A 27 8.54 -18.15 6.40
N GLN A 28 8.62 -17.12 5.55
CA GLN A 28 7.51 -16.79 4.67
C GLN A 28 7.33 -17.91 3.65
N GLN A 29 6.12 -18.46 3.55
CA GLN A 29 5.81 -19.47 2.56
C GLN A 29 5.95 -18.87 1.15
N ILE A 30 6.89 -19.40 0.36
CA ILE A 30 6.99 -19.09 -1.06
C ILE A 30 5.91 -19.89 -1.77
N VAL A 31 4.99 -19.19 -2.42
CA VAL A 31 3.94 -19.80 -3.22
C VAL A 31 4.52 -20.19 -4.59
N THR A 32 4.48 -21.48 -4.93
CA THR A 32 5.03 -22.03 -6.19
C THR A 32 3.97 -22.52 -7.17
N TYR A 33 2.68 -22.33 -6.85
CA TYR A 33 1.54 -22.73 -7.68
C TYR A 33 0.64 -21.52 -7.98
N ASP A 34 -0.22 -21.65 -9.00
CA ASP A 34 -1.13 -20.57 -9.40
C ASP A 34 -2.10 -20.22 -8.27
N THR A 35 -2.11 -18.95 -7.87
CA THR A 35 -3.00 -18.39 -6.84
C THR A 35 -4.03 -17.43 -7.42
N SER A 36 -4.25 -17.46 -8.74
CA SER A 36 -5.29 -16.68 -9.42
C SER A 36 -6.66 -16.79 -8.75
N GLY A 37 -7.00 -17.96 -8.20
CA GLY A 37 -8.23 -18.19 -7.42
C GLY A 37 -8.36 -17.39 -6.11
N LEU A 38 -7.27 -16.80 -5.61
CA LEU A 38 -7.20 -15.94 -4.41
C LEU A 38 -7.09 -14.45 -4.75
N THR A 39 -7.02 -14.10 -6.04
CA THR A 39 -6.93 -12.73 -6.52
C THR A 39 -8.27 -12.23 -7.03
N GLY A 40 -8.50 -10.92 -6.93
CA GLY A 40 -9.61 -10.22 -7.58
C GLY A 40 -9.09 -9.23 -8.61
N ARG A 41 -9.97 -8.74 -9.46
CA ARG A 41 -9.64 -7.68 -10.43
C ARG A 41 -10.13 -6.34 -9.93
N LEU A 42 -9.36 -5.28 -10.14
CA LEU A 42 -9.76 -3.92 -9.78
C LEU A 42 -9.65 -2.98 -10.97
N THR A 43 -10.76 -2.29 -11.27
CA THR A 43 -10.78 -1.13 -12.16
C THR A 43 -11.27 0.08 -11.39
N VAL A 44 -10.54 1.19 -11.45
CA VAL A 44 -10.93 2.46 -10.84
C VAL A 44 -11.34 3.43 -11.93
N TYR A 45 -12.55 3.97 -11.84
CA TYR A 45 -13.05 5.03 -12.71
C TYR A 45 -12.95 6.38 -12.00
N THR A 46 -12.44 7.38 -12.70
CA THR A 46 -12.19 8.72 -12.16
C THR A 46 -13.20 9.73 -12.72
N LYS A 47 -13.80 10.49 -11.80
CA LYS A 47 -14.73 11.59 -12.09
C LYS A 47 -14.34 12.81 -11.27
N TYR A 48 -14.89 13.98 -11.59
CA TYR A 48 -14.73 15.19 -10.80
C TYR A 48 -16.03 15.98 -10.73
N ILE A 49 -16.22 16.76 -9.66
CA ILE A 49 -17.32 17.72 -9.53
C ILE A 49 -16.81 19.08 -10.00
N ASP A 50 -17.41 19.67 -11.03
CA ASP A 50 -17.03 20.99 -11.51
C ASP A 50 -17.59 22.12 -10.62
N ALA A 51 -17.23 23.37 -10.92
CA ALA A 51 -17.70 24.55 -10.18
C ALA A 51 -19.22 24.78 -10.26
N SER A 52 -19.90 24.12 -11.20
CA SER A 52 -21.36 24.14 -11.35
C SER A 52 -22.02 22.90 -10.74
N TYR A 53 -21.29 22.12 -9.93
CA TYR A 53 -21.74 20.91 -9.27
C TYR A 53 -22.10 19.75 -10.21
N ASN A 54 -21.66 19.77 -11.47
CA ASN A 54 -21.85 18.64 -12.37
C ASN A 54 -20.75 17.61 -12.20
N VAL A 55 -21.13 16.33 -12.33
CA VAL A 55 -20.20 15.20 -12.28
C VAL A 55 -19.71 14.88 -13.69
N ASN A 56 -18.41 15.03 -13.91
CA ASN A 56 -17.77 14.83 -15.21
C ASN A 56 -16.73 13.70 -15.14
N ASN A 57 -16.46 13.03 -16.28
CA ASN A 57 -15.36 12.07 -16.36
C ASN A 57 -14.01 12.80 -16.30
N ALA A 58 -13.09 12.30 -15.49
CA ALA A 58 -11.74 12.84 -15.40
C ALA A 58 -10.78 12.00 -16.24
N THR A 59 -10.09 12.62 -17.21
CA THR A 59 -9.00 12.01 -17.96
C THR A 59 -7.65 12.45 -17.40
N ASN A 60 -6.55 11.81 -17.83
CA ASN A 60 -5.19 12.09 -17.38
C ASN A 60 -5.05 12.15 -15.85
N THR A 61 -5.80 11.30 -15.14
CA THR A 61 -5.83 11.27 -13.68
C THR A 61 -4.81 10.25 -13.18
N ASN A 62 -3.99 10.64 -12.20
CA ASN A 62 -3.12 9.69 -11.51
C ASN A 62 -3.94 8.97 -10.43
N VAL A 63 -3.85 7.64 -10.43
CA VAL A 63 -4.53 6.76 -9.48
C VAL A 63 -3.48 5.90 -8.80
N TYR A 64 -3.41 6.01 -7.48
CA TYR A 64 -2.44 5.34 -6.64
C TYR A 64 -3.15 4.34 -5.72
N LEU A 65 -2.55 3.18 -5.52
CA LEU A 65 -3.06 2.12 -4.65
C LEU A 65 -2.11 1.91 -3.47
N TYR A 66 -2.67 1.86 -2.27
CA TYR A 66 -1.94 1.72 -1.01
C TYR A 66 -2.51 0.57 -0.17
N ALA A 67 -1.65 -0.08 0.61
CA ALA A 67 -2.09 -1.10 1.58
C ALA A 67 -2.67 -0.48 2.86
N SER A 68 -2.24 0.73 3.22
CA SER A 68 -2.70 1.38 4.45
C SER A 68 -3.02 2.87 4.26
N TRP A 69 -3.80 3.40 5.20
CA TRP A 69 -4.09 4.83 5.30
C TRP A 69 -2.84 5.66 5.65
N ASP A 70 -1.96 5.10 6.48
CA ASP A 70 -0.76 5.79 6.95
C ASP A 70 0.24 6.02 5.81
N ASP A 71 0.31 5.08 4.85
CA ASP A 71 1.11 5.23 3.64
C ASP A 71 0.65 6.45 2.82
N ILE A 72 -0.67 6.61 2.65
CA ILE A 72 -1.25 7.77 1.94
C ILE A 72 -0.86 9.07 2.64
N ASN A 73 -1.05 9.14 3.96
CA ASN A 73 -0.74 10.36 4.70
C ASN A 73 0.74 10.71 4.58
N THR A 74 1.61 9.72 4.67
CA THR A 74 3.06 9.89 4.58
C THR A 74 3.49 10.41 3.20
N ASP A 75 2.91 9.88 2.12
CA ASP A 75 3.14 10.37 0.76
C ASP A 75 2.59 11.79 0.56
N LEU A 76 1.38 12.08 1.05
CA LEU A 76 0.75 13.40 0.93
C LEU A 76 1.47 14.50 1.73
N LEU A 77 2.21 14.14 2.78
CA LEU A 77 3.06 15.05 3.54
C LEU A 77 4.36 15.43 2.80
N GLY A 78 4.60 14.88 1.60
CA GLY A 78 5.75 15.25 0.77
C GLY A 78 7.07 14.70 1.29
N THR A 79 7.04 13.54 1.95
CA THR A 79 8.27 12.84 2.31
C THR A 79 8.97 12.30 1.04
N THR A 80 10.25 11.91 1.16
CA THR A 80 11.00 11.30 0.04
C THR A 80 10.58 9.87 -0.27
N TYR A 81 9.68 9.30 0.54
CA TYR A 81 9.19 7.95 0.36
C TYR A 81 7.94 7.98 -0.52
N ASP A 82 7.87 7.02 -1.43
CA ASP A 82 6.68 6.78 -2.25
C ASP A 82 6.20 5.37 -1.92
N LEU A 83 5.17 5.31 -1.08
CA LEU A 83 4.67 4.10 -0.46
C LEU A 83 3.51 3.48 -1.24
N ALA A 84 3.15 4.05 -2.39
CA ALA A 84 2.16 3.46 -3.29
C ALA A 84 2.67 2.12 -3.84
N ILE A 85 1.82 1.09 -3.76
CA ILE A 85 2.12 -0.25 -4.30
C ILE A 85 1.96 -0.23 -5.82
N TYR A 86 0.99 0.52 -6.32
CA TYR A 86 0.75 0.69 -7.76
C TYR A 86 0.43 2.14 -8.09
N ARG A 87 0.86 2.56 -9.29
CA ARG A 87 0.61 3.88 -9.85
C ARG A 87 0.18 3.73 -11.29
N LEU A 88 -1.01 4.22 -11.62
CA LEU A 88 -1.55 4.19 -12.97
C LEU A 88 -2.04 5.59 -13.34
N ASN A 89 -1.97 5.92 -14.63
CA ASN A 89 -2.58 7.13 -15.18
C ASN A 89 -3.69 6.72 -16.14
N THR A 90 -4.83 7.42 -16.10
CA THR A 90 -5.98 7.06 -16.95
C THR A 90 -5.80 7.43 -18.42
N GLY A 91 -4.75 8.18 -18.77
CA GLY A 91 -4.43 8.62 -20.13
C GLY A 91 -5.56 9.42 -20.75
N THR A 92 -5.97 9.06 -21.96
CA THR A 92 -7.13 9.67 -22.63
C THR A 92 -8.48 9.13 -22.14
N GLY A 93 -8.47 8.03 -21.37
CA GLY A 93 -9.66 7.46 -20.74
C GLY A 93 -9.88 7.98 -19.32
N ASN A 94 -10.91 7.46 -18.67
CA ASN A 94 -11.26 7.78 -17.28
C ASN A 94 -11.13 6.58 -16.34
N SER A 95 -10.37 5.55 -16.74
CA SER A 95 -10.19 4.35 -15.94
C SER A 95 -8.72 3.95 -15.78
N ALA A 96 -8.40 3.38 -14.62
CA ALA A 96 -7.15 2.76 -14.28
C ALA A 96 -7.40 1.28 -13.95
N TYR A 97 -6.83 0.37 -14.74
CA TYR A 97 -6.98 -1.07 -14.55
C TYR A 97 -5.76 -1.66 -13.86
N PHE A 98 -5.93 -2.13 -12.62
CA PHE A 98 -4.85 -2.68 -11.79
C PHE A 98 -4.58 -4.17 -12.04
N GLY A 99 -5.29 -4.80 -12.98
CA GLY A 99 -5.14 -6.23 -13.22
C GLY A 99 -5.70 -7.07 -12.07
N TYR A 100 -5.07 -8.22 -11.85
CA TYR A 100 -5.34 -9.10 -10.72
C TYR A 100 -4.47 -8.71 -9.53
N ILE A 101 -5.09 -8.46 -8.38
CA ILE A 101 -4.42 -8.15 -7.12
C ILE A 101 -4.95 -9.05 -6.01
N ASN A 102 -4.13 -9.25 -4.98
CA ASN A 102 -4.47 -10.13 -3.86
C ASN A 102 -5.75 -9.67 -3.16
N TYR A 103 -6.45 -10.61 -2.54
CA TYR A 103 -7.54 -10.30 -1.63
C TYR A 103 -7.06 -9.34 -0.52
N GLY A 104 -7.82 -8.27 -0.27
CA GLY A 104 -7.49 -7.30 0.76
C GLY A 104 -8.31 -6.02 0.67
N ASN A 105 -8.14 -5.15 1.67
CA ASN A 105 -8.65 -3.79 1.64
C ASN A 105 -7.52 -2.88 1.15
N TYR A 106 -7.80 -2.07 0.15
CA TYR A 106 -6.86 -1.13 -0.43
C TYR A 106 -7.39 0.28 -0.35
N TYR A 107 -6.49 1.22 -0.13
CA TYR A 107 -6.80 2.64 -0.18
C TYR A 107 -6.39 3.17 -1.55
N VAL A 108 -7.27 3.95 -2.16
CA VAL A 108 -7.10 4.48 -3.50
C VAL A 108 -7.09 6.00 -3.43
N LEU A 109 -6.02 6.61 -3.92
CA LEU A 109 -5.91 8.05 -4.10
C LEU A 109 -6.04 8.37 -5.60
N ALA A 110 -7.03 9.18 -5.95
CA ALA A 110 -7.11 9.79 -7.28
C ALA A 110 -6.71 11.26 -7.19
N PHE A 111 -5.81 11.68 -8.07
CA PHE A 111 -5.31 13.05 -8.12
C PHE A 111 -5.11 13.49 -9.56
N ASN A 112 -5.59 14.69 -9.88
CA ASN A 112 -5.31 15.39 -11.12
C ASN A 112 -4.92 16.83 -10.79
N ASN A 113 -3.75 17.28 -11.25
CA ASN A 113 -3.24 18.60 -10.94
C ASN A 113 -3.78 19.70 -11.86
N ASN A 114 -4.46 19.34 -12.95
CA ASN A 114 -4.88 20.30 -13.97
C ASN A 114 -6.10 19.83 -14.77
N ILE A 115 -7.28 20.00 -14.19
CA ILE A 115 -8.55 19.98 -14.91
C ILE A 115 -8.99 21.42 -15.06
N ASN A 116 -8.85 21.98 -16.27
CA ASN A 116 -9.15 23.39 -16.57
C ASN A 116 -8.45 24.39 -15.64
N GLY A 117 -7.18 24.13 -15.26
CA GLY A 117 -6.40 24.99 -14.36
C GLY A 117 -6.60 24.71 -12.87
N THR A 118 -7.46 23.74 -12.51
CA THR A 118 -7.77 23.42 -11.11
C THR A 118 -7.30 22.02 -10.74
N ALA A 119 -6.74 21.88 -9.54
CA ALA A 119 -6.36 20.58 -8.99
C ALA A 119 -7.54 19.89 -8.29
N TYR A 120 -7.66 18.58 -8.48
CA TYR A 120 -8.71 17.74 -7.94
C TYR A 120 -8.09 16.53 -7.24
N ILE A 121 -8.64 16.17 -6.08
CA ILE A 121 -8.14 15.06 -5.27
C ILE A 121 -9.27 14.36 -4.53
N LYS A 122 -9.15 13.03 -4.36
CA LYS A 122 -10.00 12.28 -3.43
C LYS A 122 -9.36 10.94 -3.08
N THR A 123 -9.56 10.53 -1.83
CA THR A 123 -9.25 9.19 -1.35
C THR A 123 -10.52 8.36 -1.17
N SER A 124 -10.40 7.05 -1.39
CA SER A 124 -11.46 6.08 -1.18
C SER A 124 -10.86 4.73 -0.78
N ILE A 125 -11.70 3.77 -0.40
CA ILE A 125 -11.30 2.44 0.04
C ILE A 125 -12.09 1.42 -0.77
N VAL A 126 -11.43 0.35 -1.19
CA VAL A 126 -12.04 -0.77 -1.88
C VAL A 126 -11.58 -2.08 -1.28
N GLN A 127 -12.51 -3.02 -1.11
CA GLN A 127 -12.18 -4.40 -0.80
C GLN A 127 -12.10 -5.18 -2.11
N VAL A 128 -10.95 -5.79 -2.37
CA VAL A 128 -10.77 -6.70 -3.50
C VAL A 128 -11.10 -8.10 -3.04
N ARG A 129 -12.12 -8.73 -3.64
CA ARG A 129 -12.55 -10.09 -3.30
C ARG A 129 -12.06 -11.11 -4.34
N PRO A 130 -11.75 -12.36 -3.93
CA PRO A 130 -11.29 -13.38 -4.85
C PRO A 130 -12.30 -13.62 -5.98
N GLN A 131 -11.80 -13.77 -7.20
CA GLN A 131 -12.57 -14.10 -8.40
C GLN A 131 -13.66 -13.06 -8.78
N GLN A 132 -13.63 -11.88 -8.17
CA GLN A 132 -14.55 -10.79 -8.48
C GLN A 132 -13.89 -9.73 -9.37
N ASN A 133 -14.72 -9.08 -10.18
CA ASN A 133 -14.34 -7.89 -10.95
C ASN A 133 -14.81 -6.65 -10.20
N GLU A 134 -14.00 -6.15 -9.28
CA GLU A 134 -14.34 -4.96 -8.51
C GLU A 134 -14.18 -3.70 -9.37
N GLN A 135 -15.15 -2.81 -9.21
CA GLN A 135 -15.17 -1.49 -9.84
C GLN A 135 -15.38 -0.43 -8.78
N LEU A 136 -14.46 0.52 -8.72
CA LEU A 136 -14.57 1.68 -7.84
C LEU A 136 -14.73 2.93 -8.69
N THR A 137 -15.72 3.76 -8.41
CA THR A 137 -15.79 5.11 -8.97
C THR A 137 -15.35 6.13 -7.92
N ILE A 138 -14.29 6.88 -8.20
CA ILE A 138 -13.85 7.99 -7.36
C ILE A 138 -14.27 9.29 -8.02
N THR A 139 -15.15 10.03 -7.34
CA THR A 139 -15.51 11.39 -7.72
C THR A 139 -14.67 12.38 -6.92
N MET A 140 -13.71 12.99 -7.60
CA MET A 140 -12.79 13.97 -7.03
C MET A 140 -13.46 15.31 -6.79
N VAL A 141 -12.96 16.03 -5.78
CA VAL A 141 -13.35 17.40 -5.46
C VAL A 141 -12.12 18.29 -5.59
N GLN A 142 -12.35 19.59 -5.78
CA GLN A 142 -11.27 20.56 -5.86
C GLN A 142 -10.41 20.49 -4.58
N LYS A 143 -9.09 20.48 -4.76
CA LYS A 143 -8.10 20.49 -3.68
C LYS A 143 -8.00 21.88 -3.04
#